data_AF-A0A7S4BRW0-F1
#
_entry.id   AF-A0A7S4BRW0-F1
#
_cell.length_a   1.000
_cell.length_b   1.000
_cell.length_c   1.000
_cell.angle_alpha   90.00
_cell.angle_beta   90.00
_cell.angle_gamma   90.00
#
_symmetry.space_group_name_H-M   'P 1'
#
loop_
_entity.id
_entity.type
_entity.pdbx_description
1 polymer ?
#
loop_
_entity_poly.entity_id
_entity_poly.type
_entity_poly.pdbx_seq_one_letter_code
_entity_poly.pdbx_strand_id
1 'polypeptide(L)'
;ATATAANTAAAGFPLGEQRYPYHNLEALVWGARLGGDRESAHAGANRMVALTEYTAFCRVGDASWYSEERFSVQQMLTFIYFEEWADLAALRTPPPPELLYTRAVWYFGRGMAAAHGHGGAAIEWLELLKSQSELVDAAPIDYEYGNLKQLTHIYEWTLRGALLLEIEGDIAAALRALRHALALQEALWYDEPYPLYRSRRPALADALLRDNQRAAAISLLYDDLAEFPNQKDVLALCARLNASNCIERDASGNRVSVPLFPDVIGAPKRVAWGTENRFAPSKMVEEEKARGMSAARGQASMPMLMVMVMAAVAVAAVGIVVRRVLGVAPLKGTRAHALV
;
A
#
# COMPACT_ATOMS: atom_id res chain seq x y z
N ALA A 1 -6.67 20.01 16.54
CA ALA A 1 -6.83 19.38 15.22
C ALA A 1 -5.70 18.39 15.05
N THR A 2 -6.00 17.10 14.91
CA THR A 2 -5.01 16.01 14.84
C THR A 2 -4.17 16.11 13.57
N ALA A 3 -2.95 15.57 13.58
CA ALA A 3 -2.07 15.51 12.41
C ALA A 3 -2.79 14.90 11.18
N THR A 4 -3.71 13.95 11.41
CA THR A 4 -4.60 13.38 10.39
C THR A 4 -5.46 14.44 9.69
N ALA A 5 -6.02 15.41 10.41
CA ALA A 5 -6.86 16.47 9.84
C ALA A 5 -6.03 17.48 9.04
N ALA A 6 -4.83 17.83 9.51
CA ALA A 6 -3.93 18.74 8.80
C ALA A 6 -3.36 18.10 7.53
N ASN A 7 -2.96 16.83 7.58
CA ASN A 7 -2.48 16.09 6.41
C ASN A 7 -3.60 15.80 5.41
N THR A 8 -4.82 15.53 5.91
CA THR A 8 -6.02 15.44 5.08
C THR A 8 -6.31 16.75 4.35
N ALA A 9 -6.20 17.89 5.05
CA ALA A 9 -6.42 19.21 4.45
C ALA A 9 -5.34 19.57 3.43
N ALA A 10 -4.07 19.20 3.69
CA ALA A 10 -2.96 19.38 2.76
C ALA A 10 -3.13 18.53 1.48
N ALA A 11 -3.67 17.31 1.60
CA ALA A 11 -4.01 16.48 0.44
C ALA A 11 -5.21 17.02 -0.38
N GLY A 12 -5.96 17.99 0.16
CA GLY A 12 -7.04 18.68 -0.54
C GLY A 12 -6.57 19.75 -1.54
N PHE A 13 -5.27 20.02 -1.65
CA PHE A 13 -4.71 20.96 -2.62
C PHE A 13 -3.99 20.20 -3.76
N PRO A 14 -4.59 20.13 -4.97
CA PRO A 14 -3.98 19.43 -6.09
C PRO A 14 -2.96 20.36 -6.75
N LEU A 15 -1.72 20.33 -6.27
CA LEU A 15 -0.59 20.67 -7.14
C LEU A 15 -0.14 19.37 -7.78
N GLY A 16 -0.49 19.18 -9.07
CA GLY A 16 -0.25 17.96 -9.85
C GLY A 16 1.22 17.54 -10.01
N GLU A 17 2.15 18.25 -9.37
CA GLU A 17 3.59 17.99 -9.34
C GLU A 17 4.09 17.40 -8.01
N GLN A 18 3.25 17.29 -6.97
CA GLN A 18 3.69 16.74 -5.68
C GLN A 18 3.25 15.26 -5.57
N ARG A 19 4.22 14.33 -5.55
CA ARG A 19 3.99 12.92 -5.13
C ARG A 19 3.72 12.81 -3.61
N TYR A 20 4.09 13.84 -2.84
CA TYR A 20 3.99 13.86 -1.37
C TYR A 20 2.55 13.73 -0.80
N PRO A 21 1.49 14.32 -1.37
CA PRO A 21 0.12 14.03 -0.97
C PRO A 21 -0.27 12.55 -1.03
N TYR A 22 0.13 11.83 -2.08
CA TYR A 22 -0.10 10.38 -2.19
C TYR A 22 0.64 9.63 -1.09
N HIS A 23 1.93 9.91 -0.94
CA HIS A 23 2.77 9.27 0.07
C HIS A 23 2.26 9.50 1.50
N ASN A 24 1.86 10.74 1.83
CA ASN A 24 1.31 11.08 3.14
C ASN A 24 -0.03 10.39 3.41
N LEU A 25 -0.91 10.33 2.40
CA LEU A 25 -2.18 9.62 2.52
C LEU A 25 -1.96 8.11 2.66
N GLU A 26 -1.03 7.53 1.90
CA GLU A 26 -0.71 6.11 1.96
C GLU A 26 -0.14 5.73 3.33
N ALA A 27 0.76 6.54 3.89
CA ALA A 27 1.28 6.35 5.24
C ALA A 27 0.18 6.44 6.32
N LEU A 28 -0.77 7.38 6.17
CA LEU A 28 -1.92 7.49 7.08
C LEU A 28 -2.85 6.29 7.00
N VAL A 29 -3.16 5.83 5.79
CA VAL A 29 -3.98 4.63 5.57
C VAL A 29 -3.30 3.41 6.16
N TRP A 30 -1.99 3.28 5.99
CA TRP A 30 -1.20 2.21 6.60
C TRP A 30 -1.25 2.26 8.13
N GLY A 31 -0.98 3.41 8.74
CA GLY A 31 -1.08 3.59 10.19
C GLY A 31 -2.47 3.26 10.73
N ALA A 32 -3.53 3.64 10.02
CA ALA A 32 -4.91 3.31 10.38
C ALA A 32 -5.18 1.80 10.29
N ARG A 33 -4.72 1.12 9.23
CA ARG A 33 -4.82 -0.35 9.11
C ARG A 33 -4.08 -1.05 10.26
N LEU A 34 -2.83 -0.67 10.52
CA LEU A 34 -2.05 -1.25 11.62
C LEU A 34 -2.71 -1.00 12.98
N GLY A 35 -3.28 0.19 13.21
CA GLY A 35 -4.00 0.50 14.45
C GLY A 35 -5.39 -0.12 14.56
N GLY A 36 -5.87 -0.82 13.52
CA GLY A 36 -7.24 -1.33 13.46
C GLY A 36 -8.33 -0.26 13.34
N ASP A 37 -7.96 0.99 13.02
CA ASP A 37 -8.89 2.09 12.77
C ASP A 37 -9.49 1.97 11.37
N ARG A 38 -10.51 1.11 11.28
CA ARG A 38 -11.21 0.78 10.05
C ARG A 38 -11.78 2.02 9.35
N GLU A 39 -12.44 2.91 10.09
CA GLU A 39 -13.10 4.09 9.50
C GLU A 39 -12.08 5.01 8.83
N SER A 40 -11.00 5.35 9.54
CA SER A 40 -9.92 6.18 8.97
C SER A 40 -9.24 5.51 7.79
N ALA A 41 -9.05 4.18 7.83
CA ALA A 41 -8.43 3.43 6.74
C ALA A 41 -9.26 3.50 5.44
N HIS A 42 -10.58 3.30 5.50
CA HIS A 42 -11.44 3.46 4.31
C HIS A 42 -11.55 4.91 3.86
N ALA A 43 -11.67 5.86 4.79
CA ALA A 43 -11.76 7.27 4.43
C ALA A 43 -10.50 7.75 3.69
N GLY A 44 -9.32 7.35 4.17
CA GLY A 44 -8.05 7.66 3.52
C GLY A 44 -7.88 6.93 2.18
N ALA A 45 -8.23 5.65 2.11
CA ALA A 45 -8.12 4.86 0.89
C ALA A 45 -9.05 5.38 -0.22
N ASN A 46 -10.31 5.71 0.09
CA ASN A 46 -11.23 6.33 -0.86
C ASN A 46 -10.72 7.68 -1.38
N ARG A 47 -10.12 8.51 -0.52
CA ARG A 47 -9.52 9.79 -0.94
C ARG A 47 -8.33 9.58 -1.87
N MET A 48 -7.52 8.58 -1.61
CA MET A 48 -6.36 8.24 -2.44
C MET A 48 -6.79 7.72 -3.82
N VAL A 49 -7.84 6.90 -3.89
CA VAL A 49 -8.43 6.47 -5.17
C VAL A 49 -8.97 7.67 -5.94
N ALA A 50 -9.75 8.55 -5.30
CA ALA A 50 -10.29 9.74 -5.94
C ALA A 50 -9.19 10.69 -6.45
N LEU A 51 -8.10 10.86 -5.67
CA LEU A 51 -6.95 11.66 -6.09
C LEU A 51 -6.25 11.02 -7.31
N THR A 52 -6.12 9.69 -7.34
CA THR A 52 -5.54 8.93 -8.46
C THR A 52 -6.38 9.10 -9.73
N GLU A 53 -7.71 8.98 -9.63
CA GLU A 53 -8.61 9.19 -10.76
C GLU A 53 -8.55 10.63 -11.29
N TYR A 54 -8.50 11.61 -10.38
CA TYR A 54 -8.37 13.02 -10.73
C TYR A 54 -7.07 13.32 -11.50
N THR A 55 -5.91 12.83 -11.03
CA THR A 55 -4.64 13.07 -11.72
C THR A 55 -4.54 12.31 -13.02
N ALA A 56 -5.09 11.09 -13.10
CA ALA A 56 -5.20 10.34 -14.35
C ALA A 56 -6.00 11.13 -15.40
N PHE A 57 -7.10 11.78 -15.00
CA PHE A 57 -7.87 12.67 -15.88
C PHE A 57 -7.07 13.92 -16.31
N CYS A 58 -6.18 14.43 -15.48
CA CYS A 58 -5.37 15.61 -15.80
C CYS A 58 -4.12 15.30 -16.65
N ARG A 59 -3.66 14.04 -16.74
CA ARG A 59 -2.42 13.62 -17.42
C ARG A 59 -2.64 12.82 -18.71
N VAL A 60 -3.75 13.05 -19.41
CA VAL A 60 -4.07 12.36 -20.67
C VAL A 60 -2.91 12.51 -21.68
N GLY A 61 -2.17 11.43 -21.90
CA GLY A 61 -1.09 11.34 -22.89
C GLY A 61 0.30 10.98 -22.37
N ASP A 62 0.54 10.94 -21.05
CA ASP A 62 1.85 10.55 -20.49
C ASP A 62 1.86 9.07 -20.06
N ALA A 63 2.87 8.32 -20.52
CA ALA A 63 2.84 6.87 -20.70
C ALA A 63 3.43 6.03 -19.54
N SER A 64 3.16 6.36 -18.27
CA SER A 64 3.50 5.44 -17.16
C SER A 64 2.43 5.39 -16.07
N TRP A 65 1.25 4.86 -16.41
CA TRP A 65 0.12 4.61 -15.49
C TRP A 65 0.47 3.66 -14.36
N TYR A 66 1.47 2.80 -14.59
CA TYR A 66 2.01 1.91 -13.58
C TYR A 66 2.27 2.68 -12.28
N SER A 67 2.64 3.98 -12.39
CA SER A 67 2.90 4.99 -11.35
C SER A 67 2.08 4.80 -10.11
N GLU A 68 0.81 4.83 -10.47
CA GLU A 68 -0.27 5.28 -9.64
C GLU A 68 -1.20 4.10 -9.35
N GLU A 69 -0.98 2.94 -10.00
CA GLU A 69 -1.71 1.71 -9.73
C GLU A 69 -1.60 1.26 -8.27
N ARG A 70 -0.45 1.52 -7.61
CA ARG A 70 -0.32 1.25 -6.16
C ARG A 70 -1.31 2.06 -5.32
N PHE A 71 -1.72 3.24 -5.79
CA PHE A 71 -2.64 4.12 -5.08
C PHE A 71 -4.10 3.83 -5.44
N SER A 72 -4.38 3.46 -6.70
CA SER A 72 -5.73 3.10 -7.16
C SER A 72 -6.30 1.87 -6.45
N VAL A 73 -5.45 0.94 -6.00
CA VAL A 73 -5.88 -0.30 -5.35
C VAL A 73 -6.17 -0.18 -3.86
N GLN A 74 -5.92 0.98 -3.26
CA GLN A 74 -5.84 1.08 -1.81
C GLN A 74 -7.16 0.79 -1.11
N GLN A 75 -8.30 1.06 -1.75
CA GLN A 75 -9.59 0.66 -1.20
C GLN A 75 -9.74 -0.88 -1.19
N MET A 76 -9.34 -1.57 -2.26
CA MET A 76 -9.33 -3.04 -2.29
C MET A 76 -8.38 -3.63 -1.26
N LEU A 77 -7.18 -3.06 -1.10
CA LEU A 77 -6.23 -3.49 -0.06
C LEU A 77 -6.77 -3.25 1.35
N THR A 78 -7.55 -2.19 1.59
CA THR A 78 -8.25 -1.98 2.87
C THR A 78 -9.30 -3.06 3.12
N PHE A 79 -10.13 -3.38 2.11
CA PHE A 79 -11.08 -4.49 2.23
C PHE A 79 -10.38 -5.82 2.54
N ILE A 80 -9.29 -6.13 1.82
CA ILE A 80 -8.48 -7.33 2.06
C ILE A 80 -7.92 -7.31 3.48
N TYR A 81 -7.40 -6.18 3.95
CA TYR A 81 -6.82 -6.05 5.28
C TYR A 81 -7.84 -6.36 6.38
N PHE A 82 -9.04 -5.77 6.30
CA PHE A 82 -10.12 -5.98 7.27
C PHE A 82 -10.96 -7.24 7.03
N GLU A 83 -10.61 -8.06 6.05
CA GLU A 83 -11.32 -9.29 5.71
C GLU A 83 -12.77 -9.06 5.30
N GLU A 84 -13.01 -7.94 4.60
CA GLU A 84 -14.31 -7.50 4.11
C GLU A 84 -14.65 -8.21 2.79
N TRP A 85 -14.77 -9.54 2.89
CA TRP A 85 -14.96 -10.43 1.76
C TRP A 85 -16.25 -10.15 0.99
N ALA A 86 -17.31 -9.72 1.69
CA ALA A 86 -18.58 -9.37 1.06
C ALA A 86 -18.42 -8.15 0.12
N ASP A 87 -17.70 -7.11 0.55
CA ASP A 87 -17.44 -5.93 -0.25
C ASP A 87 -16.57 -6.25 -1.47
N LEU A 88 -15.55 -7.09 -1.31
CA LEU A 88 -14.72 -7.58 -2.43
C LEU A 88 -15.53 -8.42 -3.42
N ALA A 89 -16.39 -9.32 -2.94
CA ALA A 89 -17.28 -10.11 -3.78
C ALA A 89 -18.29 -9.24 -4.56
N ALA A 90 -18.68 -8.08 -4.02
CA ALA A 90 -19.58 -7.14 -4.65
C ALA A 90 -18.94 -6.31 -5.79
N LEU A 91 -17.61 -6.31 -5.94
CA LEU A 91 -16.90 -5.61 -7.02
C LEU A 91 -17.11 -6.32 -8.37
N ARG A 92 -18.23 -6.02 -9.05
CA ARG A 92 -18.62 -6.71 -10.29
C ARG A 92 -17.83 -6.30 -11.54
N THR A 93 -17.40 -5.06 -11.61
CA THR A 93 -16.70 -4.52 -12.78
C THR A 93 -15.20 -4.75 -12.63
N PRO A 94 -14.54 -5.51 -13.52
CA PRO A 94 -13.09 -5.65 -13.48
C PRO A 94 -12.42 -4.30 -13.83
N PRO A 95 -11.25 -3.99 -13.24
CA PRO A 95 -10.45 -2.84 -13.66
C PRO A 95 -10.08 -2.92 -15.15
N PRO A 96 -9.80 -1.79 -15.84
CA PRO A 96 -9.35 -1.78 -17.24
C PRO A 96 -8.10 -2.67 -17.51
N PRO A 97 -7.96 -3.21 -18.72
CA PRO A 97 -6.88 -4.16 -19.04
C PRO A 97 -5.47 -3.61 -19.05
N GLU A 98 -5.34 -2.31 -19.16
CA GLU A 98 -4.09 -1.59 -19.11
C GLU A 98 -3.56 -1.46 -17.68
N LEU A 99 -4.45 -1.55 -16.67
CA LEU A 99 -4.10 -1.47 -15.25
C LEU A 99 -3.74 -2.87 -14.70
N LEU A 100 -2.55 -3.33 -15.06
CA LEU A 100 -2.14 -4.71 -14.84
C LEU A 100 -2.05 -5.08 -13.36
N TYR A 101 -1.46 -4.21 -12.54
CA TYR A 101 -1.32 -4.45 -11.10
C TYR A 101 -2.68 -4.32 -10.38
N THR A 102 -3.47 -3.32 -10.77
CA THR A 102 -4.81 -3.08 -10.22
C THR A 102 -5.69 -4.28 -10.42
N ARG A 103 -5.62 -4.88 -11.61
CA ARG A 103 -6.34 -6.10 -11.93
C ARG A 103 -5.81 -7.33 -11.17
N ALA A 104 -4.50 -7.44 -10.95
CA ALA A 104 -3.95 -8.49 -10.10
C ALA A 104 -4.52 -8.41 -8.67
N VAL A 105 -4.54 -7.22 -8.07
CA VAL A 105 -5.15 -7.01 -6.74
C VAL A 105 -6.64 -7.33 -6.75
N TRP A 106 -7.36 -6.98 -7.82
CA TRP A 106 -8.77 -7.34 -7.98
C TRP A 106 -8.99 -8.85 -8.03
N TYR A 107 -8.22 -9.59 -8.84
CA TYR A 107 -8.29 -11.06 -8.88
C TYR A 107 -7.95 -11.69 -7.53
N PHE A 108 -6.91 -11.19 -6.87
CA PHE A 108 -6.53 -11.63 -5.53
C PHE A 108 -7.66 -11.41 -4.52
N GLY A 109 -8.25 -10.21 -4.47
CA GLY A 109 -9.36 -9.90 -3.58
C GLY A 109 -10.60 -10.75 -3.84
N ARG A 110 -10.96 -10.97 -5.11
CA ARG A 110 -12.07 -11.85 -5.52
C ARG A 110 -11.80 -13.31 -5.15
N GLY A 111 -10.56 -13.78 -5.35
CA GLY A 111 -10.13 -15.12 -4.97
C GLY A 111 -10.17 -15.36 -3.46
N MET A 112 -9.65 -14.42 -2.66
CA MET A 112 -9.71 -14.48 -1.20
C MET A 112 -11.16 -14.49 -0.70
N ALA A 113 -12.01 -13.62 -1.25
CA ALA A 113 -13.42 -13.60 -0.90
C ALA A 113 -14.13 -14.93 -1.25
N ALA A 114 -13.80 -15.54 -2.39
CA ALA A 114 -14.34 -16.83 -2.77
C ALA A 114 -13.84 -17.97 -1.86
N ALA A 115 -12.55 -17.96 -1.49
CA ALA A 115 -11.94 -18.95 -0.60
C ALA A 115 -12.59 -18.95 0.80
N HIS A 116 -12.79 -17.75 1.37
CA HIS A 116 -13.38 -17.60 2.71
C HIS A 116 -14.92 -17.65 2.72
N GLY A 117 -15.57 -17.45 1.58
CA GLY A 117 -17.02 -17.55 1.43
C GLY A 117 -17.54 -18.93 1.01
N HIS A 118 -16.67 -19.95 0.92
CA HIS A 118 -16.97 -21.29 0.39
C HIS A 118 -17.55 -21.29 -1.05
N GLY A 119 -17.12 -20.33 -1.87
CA GLY A 119 -17.51 -20.26 -3.28
C GLY A 119 -16.58 -21.11 -4.16
N GLY A 120 -17.15 -21.96 -5.03
CA GLY A 120 -16.38 -22.85 -5.92
C GLY A 120 -15.51 -22.16 -6.98
N ALA A 121 -15.64 -20.85 -7.18
CA ALA A 121 -14.91 -20.08 -8.20
C ALA A 121 -13.47 -19.68 -7.78
N ALA A 122 -13.04 -20.03 -6.57
CA ALA A 122 -11.80 -19.52 -6.00
C ALA A 122 -10.53 -20.00 -6.76
N ILE A 123 -10.58 -21.21 -7.35
CA ILE A 123 -9.52 -21.75 -8.22
C ILE A 123 -9.42 -20.95 -9.53
N GLU A 124 -10.55 -20.55 -10.13
CA GLU A 124 -10.56 -19.75 -11.36
C GLU A 124 -9.89 -18.39 -11.13
N TRP A 125 -10.11 -17.77 -9.97
CA TRP A 125 -9.45 -16.52 -9.61
C TRP A 125 -7.93 -16.67 -9.42
N LEU A 126 -7.46 -17.82 -8.93
CA LEU A 126 -6.03 -18.10 -8.83
C LEU A 126 -5.38 -18.19 -10.23
N GLU A 127 -6.00 -18.90 -11.18
CA GLU A 127 -5.47 -19.02 -12.54
C GLU A 127 -5.45 -17.67 -13.28
N LEU A 128 -6.49 -16.85 -13.07
CA LEU A 128 -6.53 -15.48 -13.58
C LEU A 128 -5.44 -14.60 -12.95
N LEU A 129 -5.23 -14.71 -11.64
CA LEU A 129 -4.17 -13.98 -10.94
C LEU A 129 -2.77 -14.40 -11.42
N LYS A 130 -2.53 -15.69 -11.61
CA LYS A 130 -1.27 -16.20 -12.15
C LYS A 130 -0.99 -15.65 -13.54
N SER A 131 -1.98 -15.78 -14.44
CA SER A 131 -1.89 -15.21 -15.80
C SER A 131 -1.63 -13.70 -15.77
N GLN A 132 -2.27 -12.99 -14.83
CA GLN A 132 -2.08 -11.55 -14.66
C GLN A 132 -0.68 -11.21 -14.13
N SER A 133 -0.12 -12.03 -13.24
CA SER A 133 1.23 -11.84 -12.70
C SER A 133 2.28 -12.00 -13.80
N GLU A 134 2.10 -12.95 -14.72
CA GLU A 134 2.95 -13.11 -15.91
C GLU A 134 2.89 -11.87 -16.84
N LEU A 135 1.71 -11.26 -17.00
CA LEU A 135 1.57 -10.00 -17.75
C LEU A 135 2.29 -8.83 -17.05
N VAL A 136 2.22 -8.77 -15.72
CA VAL A 136 2.93 -7.76 -14.91
C VAL A 136 4.45 -7.96 -15.03
N ASP A 137 4.93 -9.21 -15.08
CA ASP A 137 6.34 -9.52 -15.27
C ASP A 137 6.86 -9.09 -16.64
N ALA A 138 6.05 -9.28 -17.70
CA ALA A 138 6.40 -8.92 -19.08
C ALA A 138 6.36 -7.41 -19.35
N ALA A 139 5.69 -6.62 -18.50
CA ALA A 139 5.56 -5.19 -18.69
C ALA A 139 6.92 -4.47 -18.49
N PRO A 140 7.25 -3.48 -19.35
CA PRO A 140 8.41 -2.61 -19.20
C PRO A 140 8.12 -1.58 -18.10
N ILE A 141 8.20 -2.03 -16.85
CA ILE A 141 7.98 -1.19 -15.67
C ILE A 141 9.35 -0.73 -15.17
N ASP A 142 9.54 0.58 -15.02
CA ASP A 142 10.79 1.19 -14.55
C ASP A 142 11.14 0.81 -13.09
N TYR A 143 12.41 0.98 -12.73
CA TYR A 143 13.03 0.56 -11.45
C TYR A 143 12.31 1.05 -10.18
N GLU A 144 11.51 2.11 -10.23
CA GLU A 144 10.67 2.60 -9.10
C GLU A 144 9.57 1.60 -8.67
N TYR A 145 9.51 0.39 -9.27
CA TYR A 145 8.44 -0.61 -9.15
C TYR A 145 8.88 -2.06 -8.97
N GLY A 146 10.15 -2.33 -8.65
CA GLY A 146 10.63 -3.72 -8.47
C GLY A 146 9.71 -4.56 -7.58
N ASN A 147 9.11 -3.94 -6.55
CA ASN A 147 8.19 -4.60 -5.63
C ASN A 147 6.84 -4.98 -6.25
N LEU A 148 6.27 -4.28 -7.24
CA LEU A 148 4.93 -4.62 -7.75
C LEU A 148 4.87 -6.01 -8.38
N LYS A 149 5.90 -6.38 -9.16
CA LYS A 149 6.02 -7.74 -9.73
C LYS A 149 6.00 -8.78 -8.61
N GLN A 150 6.90 -8.61 -7.63
CA GLN A 150 6.98 -9.50 -6.47
C GLN A 150 5.67 -9.54 -5.66
N LEU A 151 4.96 -8.41 -5.51
CA LEU A 151 3.68 -8.35 -4.81
C LEU A 151 2.61 -9.22 -5.48
N THR A 152 2.54 -9.23 -6.82
CA THR A 152 1.58 -10.10 -7.53
C THR A 152 1.84 -11.58 -7.28
N HIS A 153 3.11 -11.99 -7.25
CA HIS A 153 3.50 -13.36 -6.87
C HIS A 153 3.19 -13.65 -5.39
N ILE A 154 3.42 -12.72 -4.47
CA ILE A 154 3.03 -12.88 -3.07
C ILE A 154 1.51 -13.10 -2.95
N TYR A 155 0.70 -12.37 -3.73
CA TYR A 155 -0.75 -12.54 -3.78
C TYR A 155 -1.14 -13.92 -4.33
N GLU A 156 -0.49 -14.39 -5.40
CA GLU A 156 -0.71 -15.73 -5.96
C GLU A 156 -0.47 -16.81 -4.90
N TRP A 157 0.71 -16.80 -4.27
CA TRP A 157 1.08 -17.82 -3.29
C TRP A 157 0.26 -17.73 -2.00
N THR A 158 -0.15 -16.53 -1.60
CA THR A 158 -1.09 -16.33 -0.49
C THR A 158 -2.43 -16.97 -0.81
N LEU A 159 -3.03 -16.64 -1.97
CA LEU A 159 -4.32 -17.17 -2.38
C LEU A 159 -4.26 -18.69 -2.51
N ARG A 160 -3.23 -19.21 -3.17
CA ARG A 160 -3.00 -20.66 -3.27
C ARG A 160 -2.96 -21.32 -1.89
N GLY A 161 -2.23 -20.73 -0.94
CA GLY A 161 -2.19 -21.22 0.44
C GLY A 161 -3.56 -21.24 1.10
N ALA A 162 -4.34 -20.17 0.94
CA ALA A 162 -5.71 -20.09 1.47
C ALA A 162 -6.64 -21.14 0.83
N LEU A 163 -6.58 -21.37 -0.48
CA LEU A 163 -7.38 -22.38 -1.17
C LEU A 163 -7.06 -23.80 -0.67
N LEU A 164 -5.77 -24.13 -0.60
CA LEU A 164 -5.31 -25.42 -0.10
C LEU A 164 -5.77 -25.67 1.33
N LEU A 165 -5.79 -24.62 2.16
CA LEU A 165 -6.18 -24.70 3.56
C LEU A 165 -7.70 -24.78 3.77
N GLU A 166 -8.47 -23.90 3.11
CA GLU A 166 -9.90 -23.71 3.37
C GLU A 166 -10.81 -24.57 2.49
N ILE A 167 -10.37 -24.94 1.29
CA ILE A 167 -11.19 -25.69 0.32
C ILE A 167 -10.72 -27.14 0.24
N GLU A 168 -9.43 -27.37 0.03
CA GLU A 168 -8.89 -28.72 -0.21
C GLU A 168 -8.56 -29.47 1.08
N GLY A 169 -8.26 -28.74 2.16
CA GLY A 169 -7.80 -29.32 3.42
C GLY A 169 -6.39 -29.92 3.36
N ASP A 170 -5.61 -29.66 2.29
CA ASP A 170 -4.21 -30.08 2.16
C ASP A 170 -3.31 -29.10 2.93
N ILE A 171 -3.24 -29.32 4.25
CA ILE A 171 -2.44 -28.51 5.18
C ILE A 171 -0.96 -28.52 4.79
N ALA A 172 -0.43 -29.65 4.33
CA ALA A 172 0.98 -29.77 3.98
C ALA A 172 1.33 -28.94 2.74
N ALA A 173 0.47 -28.94 1.72
CA ALA A 173 0.63 -28.07 0.55
C ALA A 173 0.40 -26.59 0.91
N ALA A 174 -0.58 -26.28 1.74
CA ALA A 174 -0.84 -24.92 2.22
C ALA A 174 0.39 -24.33 2.93
N LEU A 175 1.03 -25.11 3.82
CA LEU A 175 2.26 -24.70 4.50
C LEU A 175 3.40 -24.39 3.51
N ARG A 176 3.57 -25.19 2.46
CA ARG A 176 4.60 -24.92 1.43
C ARG A 176 4.30 -23.62 0.68
N ALA A 177 3.05 -23.41 0.27
CA ALA A 177 2.65 -22.19 -0.44
C ALA A 177 2.82 -20.93 0.43
N LEU A 178 2.36 -20.97 1.69
CA LEU A 178 2.44 -19.83 2.60
C LEU A 178 3.87 -19.51 3.03
N ARG A 179 4.75 -20.52 3.18
CA ARG A 179 6.19 -20.29 3.39
C ARG A 179 6.83 -19.60 2.20
N HIS A 180 6.45 -19.98 0.98
CA HIS A 180 6.95 -19.33 -0.23
C HIS A 180 6.47 -17.88 -0.33
N ALA A 181 5.19 -17.61 -0.03
CA ALA A 181 4.66 -16.25 0.05
C ALA A 181 5.41 -15.38 1.07
N LEU A 182 5.72 -15.93 2.26
CA LEU A 182 6.50 -15.23 3.28
C LEU A 182 7.93 -14.96 2.81
N ALA A 183 8.60 -15.94 2.20
CA ALA A 183 9.96 -15.76 1.68
C ALA A 183 10.02 -14.68 0.59
N LEU A 184 9.00 -14.59 -0.28
CA LEU A 184 8.88 -13.51 -1.25
C LEU A 184 8.67 -12.16 -0.58
N GLN A 185 7.84 -12.08 0.47
CA GLN A 185 7.66 -10.84 1.24
C GLN A 185 8.97 -10.39 1.90
N GLU A 186 9.72 -11.31 2.51
CA GLU A 186 10.99 -11.00 3.18
C GLU A 186 12.10 -10.60 2.20
N ALA A 187 11.95 -10.93 0.92
CA ALA A 187 12.84 -10.54 -0.16
C ALA A 187 12.47 -9.20 -0.83
N LEU A 188 11.35 -8.57 -0.44
CA LEU A 188 10.96 -7.25 -0.96
C LEU A 188 12.04 -6.21 -0.65
N TRP A 189 12.32 -5.34 -1.62
CA TRP A 189 13.22 -4.22 -1.39
C TRP A 189 12.56 -3.18 -0.49
N TYR A 190 13.38 -2.47 0.28
CA TYR A 190 12.88 -1.36 1.08
C TYR A 190 12.20 -0.31 0.20
N ASP A 191 10.99 0.07 0.58
CA ASP A 191 10.18 1.12 -0.02
C ASP A 191 9.38 1.82 1.08
N GLU A 192 9.13 3.12 0.92
CA GLU A 192 8.41 3.94 1.90
C GLU A 192 7.10 4.45 1.30
N PRO A 193 5.95 4.20 1.95
CA PRO A 193 5.73 3.25 3.06
C PRO A 193 5.89 1.78 2.62
N TYR A 194 6.09 0.87 3.59
CA TYR A 194 6.39 -0.55 3.35
C TYR A 194 5.45 -1.17 2.29
N PRO A 195 5.97 -1.86 1.25
CA PRO A 195 5.22 -2.19 0.05
C PRO A 195 4.07 -3.18 0.27
N LEU A 196 4.17 -4.07 1.28
CA LEU A 196 3.11 -5.01 1.64
C LEU A 196 2.58 -4.76 3.05
N TYR A 197 1.50 -4.00 3.16
CA TYR A 197 0.96 -3.53 4.44
C TYR A 197 0.46 -4.61 5.43
N ARG A 198 0.39 -5.88 5.01
CA ARG A 198 -0.11 -7.00 5.83
C ARG A 198 0.90 -8.15 5.79
N SER A 199 1.43 -8.53 6.94
CA SER A 199 2.33 -9.67 7.04
C SER A 199 1.68 -10.98 6.57
N ARG A 200 2.46 -11.87 5.96
CA ARG A 200 2.06 -13.25 5.65
C ARG A 200 2.20 -14.20 6.86
N ARG A 201 2.90 -13.77 7.91
CA ARG A 201 3.15 -14.58 9.13
C ARG A 201 1.87 -15.07 9.82
N PRO A 202 0.79 -14.28 9.97
CA PRO A 202 -0.45 -14.77 10.60
C PRO A 202 -1.10 -15.93 9.84
N ALA A 203 -1.14 -15.87 8.51
CA ALA A 203 -1.71 -16.92 7.68
C ALA A 203 -0.89 -18.22 7.80
N LEU A 204 0.44 -18.12 7.76
CA LEU A 204 1.34 -19.27 7.98
C LEU A 204 1.20 -19.81 9.41
N ALA A 205 1.06 -18.95 10.42
CA ALA A 205 0.84 -19.37 11.80
C ALA A 205 -0.47 -20.13 11.97
N ASP A 206 -1.58 -19.67 11.36
CA ASP A 206 -2.85 -20.40 11.41
C ASP A 206 -2.73 -21.79 10.76
N ALA A 207 -2.06 -21.90 9.61
CA ALA A 207 -1.78 -23.20 8.98
C ALA A 207 -0.91 -24.11 9.86
N LEU A 208 0.12 -23.58 10.52
CA LEU A 208 0.96 -24.32 11.48
C LEU A 208 0.14 -24.82 12.67
N LEU A 209 -0.82 -24.04 13.15
CA LEU A 209 -1.72 -24.46 14.23
C LEU A 209 -2.65 -25.59 13.80
N ARG A 210 -3.20 -25.54 12.58
CA ARG A 210 -4.00 -26.64 12.03
C ARG A 210 -3.18 -27.92 11.84
N ASP A 211 -1.88 -27.80 11.60
CA ASP A 211 -0.93 -28.92 11.53
C ASP A 211 -0.37 -29.36 12.90
N ASN A 212 -0.91 -28.85 14.02
CA ASN A 212 -0.41 -29.10 15.39
C ASN A 212 1.04 -28.64 15.66
N GLN A 213 1.64 -27.80 14.82
CA GLN A 213 2.97 -27.21 15.01
C GLN A 213 2.91 -25.95 15.88
N ARG A 214 2.35 -26.07 17.09
CA ARG A 214 2.06 -24.92 17.97
C ARG A 214 3.28 -24.07 18.32
N ALA A 215 4.42 -24.70 18.64
CA ALA A 215 5.63 -23.98 19.00
C ALA A 215 6.17 -23.11 17.86
N ALA A 216 6.15 -23.63 16.62
CA ALA A 216 6.57 -22.90 15.44
C ALA A 216 5.62 -21.72 15.15
N ALA A 217 4.30 -21.92 15.30
CA ALA A 217 3.33 -20.85 15.14
C ALA A 217 3.55 -19.72 16.16
N ILE A 218 3.79 -20.05 17.43
CA ILE A 218 4.04 -19.05 18.49
C ILE A 218 5.32 -18.26 18.20
N SER A 219 6.42 -18.93 17.84
CA SER A 219 7.67 -18.26 17.46
C SER A 219 7.45 -17.25 16.33
N LEU A 220 6.72 -17.66 15.29
CA LEU A 220 6.43 -16.83 14.14
C LEU A 220 5.59 -15.58 14.50
N LEU A 221 4.67 -15.71 15.45
CA LEU A 221 3.86 -14.59 15.94
C LEU A 221 4.67 -13.61 16.80
N TYR A 222 5.65 -14.10 17.56
CA TYR A 222 6.58 -13.23 18.28
C TYR A 222 7.46 -12.43 17.32
N ASP A 223 7.99 -13.07 16.28
CA ASP A 223 8.79 -12.39 15.25
C ASP A 223 7.99 -11.27 14.60
N ASP A 224 6.71 -11.51 14.31
CA ASP A 224 5.83 -10.48 13.74
C ASP A 224 5.54 -9.35 14.72
N LEU A 225 5.26 -9.64 15.99
CA LEU A 225 5.00 -8.60 17.01
C LEU A 225 6.24 -7.74 17.32
N ALA A 226 7.44 -8.28 17.14
CA ALA A 226 8.67 -7.50 17.26
C ALA A 226 8.78 -6.43 16.16
N GLU A 227 8.28 -6.74 14.96
CA GLU A 227 8.30 -5.84 13.80
C GLU A 227 7.07 -4.91 13.77
N PHE A 228 5.88 -5.45 14.04
CA PHE A 228 4.58 -4.77 13.99
C PHE A 228 3.77 -5.01 15.27
N PRO A 229 4.08 -4.30 16.38
CA PRO A 229 3.49 -4.57 17.70
C PRO A 229 1.96 -4.50 17.77
N ASN A 230 1.32 -3.76 16.85
CA ASN A 230 -0.12 -3.55 16.83
C ASN A 230 -0.82 -4.34 15.72
N GLN A 231 -0.15 -5.28 15.03
CA GLN A 231 -0.76 -5.98 13.91
C GLN A 231 -2.01 -6.78 14.35
N LYS A 232 -3.17 -6.36 13.85
CA LYS A 232 -4.47 -6.89 14.30
C LYS A 232 -4.59 -8.41 14.24
N ASP A 233 -4.05 -9.03 13.18
CA ASP A 233 -4.23 -10.46 12.92
C ASP A 233 -3.42 -11.31 13.88
N VAL A 234 -2.18 -10.86 14.18
CA VAL A 234 -1.34 -11.52 15.17
C VAL A 234 -1.96 -11.38 16.54
N LEU A 235 -2.39 -10.18 16.92
CA LEU A 235 -3.05 -9.95 18.20
C LEU A 235 -4.30 -10.83 18.37
N ALA A 236 -5.11 -10.97 17.32
CA ALA A 236 -6.28 -11.84 17.31
C ALA A 236 -5.90 -13.33 17.46
N LEU A 237 -4.86 -13.79 16.76
CA LEU A 237 -4.39 -15.17 16.86
C LEU A 237 -3.77 -15.46 18.24
N CYS A 238 -2.99 -14.52 18.78
CA CYS A 238 -2.46 -14.58 20.14
C CYS A 238 -3.59 -14.67 21.18
N ALA A 239 -4.66 -13.88 21.04
CA ALA A 239 -5.82 -13.95 21.91
C ALA A 239 -6.53 -15.31 21.84
N ARG A 240 -6.75 -15.84 20.62
CA ARG A 240 -7.30 -17.20 20.40
C ARG A 240 -6.44 -18.27 21.08
N LEU A 241 -5.12 -18.19 20.92
CA LEU A 241 -4.17 -19.14 21.51
C LEU A 241 -4.22 -19.12 23.03
N ASN A 242 -4.31 -17.94 23.63
CA ASN A 242 -4.46 -17.78 25.08
C ASN A 242 -5.77 -18.38 25.61
N ALA A 243 -6.87 -18.18 24.89
CA ALA A 243 -8.17 -18.76 25.26
C ALA A 243 -8.20 -20.30 25.11
N SER A 244 -7.43 -20.85 24.18
CA SER A 244 -7.56 -22.25 23.74
C SER A 244 -6.81 -23.31 24.56
N ASN A 245 -5.79 -22.96 25.36
CA ASN A 245 -5.17 -23.80 26.41
C ASN A 245 -3.76 -23.29 26.76
N CYS A 246 -3.69 -22.35 27.69
CA CYS A 246 -2.44 -21.98 28.34
C CYS A 246 -2.12 -22.90 29.53
N ILE A 247 -2.37 -24.20 29.45
CA ILE A 247 -2.17 -25.09 30.60
C ILE A 247 -0.73 -25.58 30.64
N GLU A 248 0.10 -24.92 31.45
CA GLU A 248 1.36 -25.50 31.94
C GLU A 248 1.09 -26.30 33.22
N ARG A 249 2.07 -27.11 33.65
CA ARG A 249 2.06 -27.71 34.99
C ARG A 249 2.99 -26.88 35.87
N ASP A 250 2.50 -26.40 37.02
CA ASP A 250 3.36 -25.75 38.01
C ASP A 250 4.37 -26.73 38.63
N ALA A 251 5.26 -26.23 39.48
CA ALA A 251 6.24 -27.04 40.21
C ALA A 251 5.60 -28.14 41.10
N SER A 252 4.28 -28.05 41.37
CA SER A 252 3.50 -29.03 42.12
C SER A 252 2.71 -29.98 41.21
N GLY A 253 2.85 -29.87 39.89
CA GLY A 253 2.17 -30.68 38.89
C GLY A 253 0.74 -30.23 38.57
N ASN A 254 0.24 -29.12 39.12
CA ASN A 254 -1.10 -28.62 38.88
C ASN A 254 -1.18 -27.89 37.54
N ARG A 255 -2.33 -28.00 36.88
CA ARG A 255 -2.64 -27.26 35.66
C ARG A 255 -2.80 -25.77 35.96
N VAL A 256 -1.95 -24.92 35.40
CA VAL A 256 -2.01 -23.45 35.58
C VAL A 256 -2.09 -22.76 34.22
N SER A 257 -2.95 -21.75 34.11
CA SER A 257 -3.07 -20.90 32.93
C SER A 257 -1.92 -19.89 32.87
N VAL A 258 -0.98 -20.05 31.92
CA VAL A 258 0.13 -19.11 31.69
C VAL A 258 -0.10 -18.35 30.38
N PRO A 259 -0.37 -17.03 30.40
CA PRO A 259 -0.55 -16.26 29.17
C PRO A 259 0.68 -16.45 28.26
N LEU A 260 0.46 -16.93 27.03
CA LEU A 260 1.50 -17.09 26.01
C LEU A 260 2.01 -15.74 25.48
N PHE A 261 1.36 -14.64 25.81
CA PHE A 261 1.75 -13.29 25.39
C PHE A 261 1.48 -12.28 26.52
N PRO A 262 2.14 -12.41 27.68
CA PRO A 262 1.80 -11.64 28.89
C PRO A 262 2.03 -10.14 28.69
N ASP A 263 3.06 -9.77 27.92
CA ASP A 263 3.40 -8.37 27.62
C ASP A 263 2.53 -7.74 26.52
N VAL A 264 1.78 -8.55 25.78
CA VAL A 264 0.95 -8.12 24.62
C VAL A 264 -0.51 -7.94 25.03
N ILE A 265 -1.00 -8.77 25.97
CA ILE A 265 -2.38 -8.73 26.48
C ILE A 265 -2.49 -7.89 27.76
N GLY A 266 -1.36 -7.64 28.45
CA GLY A 266 -1.26 -6.81 29.64
C GLY A 266 -1.26 -5.31 29.35
N ALA A 267 -2.46 -4.77 29.08
CA ALA A 267 -2.76 -3.37 28.80
C ALA A 267 -2.03 -2.79 27.57
N PRO A 268 -2.71 -1.99 26.73
CA PRO A 268 -1.96 -1.12 25.84
C PRO A 268 -1.08 -0.29 26.75
N LYS A 269 0.25 -0.44 26.65
CA LYS A 269 1.09 0.74 26.83
C LYS A 269 0.58 1.68 25.77
N ARG A 270 -0.36 2.56 26.15
CA ARG A 270 -0.50 3.83 25.49
C ARG A 270 0.91 4.37 25.54
N VAL A 271 1.63 4.24 24.44
CA VAL A 271 2.56 5.28 24.08
C VAL A 271 1.64 6.48 24.04
N ALA A 272 1.58 7.21 25.16
CA ALA A 272 1.13 8.57 25.12
C ALA A 272 2.01 9.14 24.01
N TRP A 273 1.41 9.43 22.86
CA TRP A 273 1.99 10.38 21.95
C TRP A 273 2.23 11.59 22.83
N GLY A 274 3.46 11.70 23.31
CA GLY A 274 3.82 12.72 24.27
C GLY A 274 3.36 14.02 23.66
N THR A 275 2.65 14.81 24.45
CA THR A 275 2.39 16.22 24.14
C THR A 275 3.69 16.98 23.85
N GLU A 276 4.85 16.38 24.16
CA GLU A 276 6.15 16.71 23.62
C GLU A 276 6.30 16.29 22.16
N ASN A 277 5.61 17.05 21.31
CA ASN A 277 5.81 17.11 19.88
C ASN A 277 7.28 17.52 19.60
N ARG A 278 8.20 16.55 19.47
CA ARG A 278 9.59 16.78 19.03
C ARG A 278 9.70 17.14 17.53
N PHE A 279 8.58 17.24 16.83
CA PHE A 279 8.44 17.79 15.49
C PHE A 279 7.65 19.10 15.50
N ALA A 280 8.08 20.07 16.31
CA ALA A 280 7.68 21.46 16.10
C ALA A 280 8.59 22.06 15.01
N PRO A 281 8.06 22.46 13.83
CA PRO A 281 8.86 23.01 12.73
C PRO A 281 9.57 24.33 13.07
N SER A 282 9.31 24.94 14.23
CA SER A 282 9.96 26.19 14.64
C SER A 282 11.38 26.00 15.17
N LYS A 283 11.71 24.88 15.83
CA LYS A 283 13.05 24.71 16.42
C LYS A 283 14.13 24.37 15.39
N MET A 284 13.78 23.62 14.36
CA MET A 284 14.73 23.23 13.31
C MET A 284 15.12 24.44 12.42
N VAL A 285 14.19 25.36 12.18
CA VAL A 285 14.43 26.59 11.40
C VAL A 285 15.24 27.63 12.19
N GLU A 286 15.07 27.70 13.52
CA GLU A 286 15.92 28.56 14.38
C GLU A 286 17.32 27.98 14.56
N GLU A 287 17.47 26.66 14.67
CA GLU A 287 18.78 26.00 14.78
C GLU A 287 19.58 26.04 13.47
N GLU A 288 18.94 25.98 12.30
CA GLU A 288 19.62 26.21 11.01
C GLU A 288 19.99 27.68 10.79
N LYS A 289 19.16 28.64 11.24
CA LYS A 289 19.55 30.06 11.23
C LYS A 289 20.74 30.36 12.14
N ALA A 290 20.86 29.68 13.27
CA ALA A 290 22.00 29.81 14.17
C ALA A 290 23.28 29.16 13.61
N ARG A 291 23.16 28.12 12.77
CA ARG A 291 24.30 27.42 12.15
C ARG A 291 24.70 27.97 10.77
N GLY A 292 23.87 28.80 10.13
CA GLY A 292 24.04 29.25 8.74
C GLY A 292 24.78 30.58 8.51
N MET A 293 25.25 31.28 9.55
CA MET A 293 26.00 32.56 9.41
C MET A 293 27.53 32.36 9.41
N SER A 294 28.08 31.44 8.59
CA SER A 294 29.55 31.37 8.43
C SER A 294 30.10 30.66 7.18
N ALA A 295 29.36 30.56 6.07
CA ALA A 295 29.97 30.05 4.82
C ALA A 295 29.62 30.92 3.61
N ALA A 296 30.65 31.64 3.16
CA ALA A 296 30.81 32.46 1.96
C ALA A 296 30.14 31.86 0.70
N ARG A 297 29.42 32.68 -0.09
CA ARG A 297 29.92 33.41 -1.28
C ARG A 297 30.75 32.54 -2.24
N GLY A 298 30.17 32.28 -3.41
CA GLY A 298 30.91 32.19 -4.68
C GLY A 298 30.51 31.04 -5.62
N GLN A 299 29.60 31.29 -6.56
CA GLN A 299 29.82 31.21 -8.03
C GLN A 299 28.49 31.23 -8.80
N ALA A 300 28.32 32.28 -9.63
CA ALA A 300 27.44 32.32 -10.80
C ALA A 300 28.02 31.36 -11.89
N SER A 301 27.38 30.88 -12.97
CA SER A 301 26.31 31.37 -13.87
C SER A 301 26.22 30.39 -15.07
N MET A 302 25.02 30.12 -15.66
CA MET A 302 24.68 30.11 -17.12
C MET A 302 23.32 29.45 -17.47
N PRO A 303 22.64 29.77 -18.60
CA PRO A 303 21.53 30.72 -18.60
C PRO A 303 20.15 30.17 -19.04
N MET A 304 19.11 30.76 -18.43
CA MET A 304 17.66 30.53 -18.63
C MET A 304 17.12 30.88 -20.03
N LEU A 305 17.94 31.40 -20.95
CA LEU A 305 17.48 31.92 -22.23
C LEU A 305 17.14 30.82 -23.26
N MET A 306 17.73 29.63 -23.13
CA MET A 306 17.54 28.53 -24.09
C MET A 306 16.23 27.76 -23.86
N VAL A 307 15.71 27.77 -22.63
CA VAL A 307 14.43 27.13 -22.26
C VAL A 307 13.24 27.96 -22.78
N MET A 308 13.33 29.29 -22.78
CA MET A 308 12.24 30.15 -23.28
C MET A 308 12.11 30.13 -24.80
N VAL A 309 13.21 29.99 -25.55
CA VAL A 309 13.16 29.94 -27.03
C VAL A 309 12.56 28.62 -27.54
N MET A 310 12.82 27.49 -26.87
CA MET A 310 12.24 26.19 -27.25
C MET A 310 10.73 26.12 -26.94
N ALA A 311 10.28 26.74 -25.85
CA ALA A 311 8.85 26.82 -25.52
C ALA A 311 8.05 27.65 -26.55
N ALA A 312 8.63 28.73 -27.09
CA ALA A 312 7.97 29.55 -28.10
C ALA A 312 7.83 28.85 -29.47
N VAL A 313 8.80 28.02 -29.86
CA VAL A 313 8.75 27.24 -31.12
C VAL A 313 7.73 26.10 -31.04
N ALA A 314 7.59 25.45 -29.88
CA ALA A 314 6.61 24.38 -29.68
C ALA A 314 5.16 24.90 -29.70
N VAL A 315 4.89 26.07 -29.09
CA VAL A 315 3.56 26.69 -29.10
C VAL A 315 3.14 27.14 -30.52
N ALA A 316 4.09 27.60 -31.34
CA ALA A 316 3.83 27.94 -32.74
C ALA A 316 3.54 26.71 -33.61
N ALA A 317 4.23 25.58 -33.37
CA ALA A 317 4.03 24.34 -34.12
C ALA A 317 2.67 23.68 -33.81
N VAL A 318 2.24 23.68 -32.55
CA VAL A 318 0.93 23.15 -32.12
C VAL A 318 -0.21 24.01 -32.67
N GLY A 319 -0.05 25.35 -32.69
CA GLY A 319 -1.05 26.26 -33.26
C GLY A 319 -1.28 26.09 -34.77
N ILE A 320 -0.26 25.64 -35.52
CA ILE A 320 -0.35 25.37 -36.96
C ILE A 320 -1.06 24.03 -37.24
N VAL A 321 -0.80 22.99 -36.43
CA VAL A 321 -1.42 21.67 -36.59
C VAL A 321 -2.91 21.69 -36.23
N VAL A 322 -3.28 22.37 -35.13
CA VAL A 322 -4.69 22.50 -34.71
C VAL A 322 -5.52 23.29 -35.74
N ARG A 323 -4.94 24.31 -36.39
CA ARG A 323 -5.62 25.08 -37.45
C ARG A 323 -5.87 24.28 -38.72
N ARG A 324 -4.99 23.32 -39.06
CA ARG A 324 -5.13 22.48 -40.26
C ARG A 324 -6.18 21.38 -40.09
N VAL A 325 -6.39 20.93 -38.86
CA VAL A 325 -7.35 19.86 -38.52
C VAL A 325 -8.77 20.40 -38.29
N LEU A 326 -8.92 21.62 -37.77
CA LEU A 326 -10.23 22.15 -37.34
C LEU A 326 -10.87 23.18 -38.30
N GLY A 327 -10.20 23.58 -39.40
CA GLY A 327 -10.80 24.43 -40.43
C GLY A 327 -11.24 25.84 -39.98
N VAL A 328 -10.68 26.37 -38.89
CA VAL A 328 -11.10 27.66 -38.31
C VAL A 328 -10.34 28.82 -38.95
N ALA A 329 -11.07 29.75 -39.57
CA ALA A 329 -10.52 30.99 -40.14
C ALA A 329 -10.03 31.97 -39.05
N PRO A 330 -9.00 32.81 -39.33
CA PRO A 330 -8.39 33.65 -38.30
C PRO A 330 -9.32 34.77 -37.81
N LEU A 331 -9.46 34.88 -36.49
CA LEU A 331 -10.02 36.05 -35.82
C LEU A 331 -9.09 37.25 -36.03
N LYS A 332 -9.61 38.31 -36.64
CA LYS A 332 -8.90 39.59 -36.80
C LYS A 332 -8.78 40.28 -35.45
N GLY A 333 -7.54 40.50 -35.03
CA GLY A 333 -7.17 41.60 -34.15
C GLY A 333 -6.91 41.22 -32.70
N THR A 334 -5.64 41.00 -32.38
CA THR A 334 -5.03 41.50 -31.15
C THR A 334 -3.53 41.70 -31.41
N ARG A 335 -3.10 42.96 -31.29
CA ARG A 335 -1.70 43.37 -31.43
C ARG A 335 -0.89 42.83 -30.25
N ALA A 336 0.26 42.23 -30.56
CA ALA A 336 1.29 41.92 -29.58
C ALA A 336 1.90 43.22 -29.03
N HIS A 337 1.87 43.40 -27.71
CA HIS A 337 2.79 44.28 -27.02
C HIS A 337 3.97 43.43 -26.53
N ALA A 338 5.10 43.57 -27.21
CA ALA A 338 6.40 43.13 -26.72
C ALA A 338 6.87 44.10 -25.63
N LEU A 339 7.37 43.56 -24.52
CA LEU A 339 8.20 44.30 -23.57
C LEU A 339 9.54 43.55 -23.44
N VAL A 340 10.57 44.38 -23.55
CA VAL A 340 12.03 44.13 -23.62
C VAL A 340 12.57 43.50 -22.34
#